data_AF-A0A2E0HED0-F1
#
_entry.id   AF-A0A2E0HED0-F1
#
_cell.length_a   1.000
_cell.length_b   1.000
_cell.length_c   1.000
_cell.angle_alpha   90.00
_cell.angle_beta   90.00
_cell.angle_gamma   90.00
#
_symmetry.space_group_name_H-M   'P 1'
#
loop_
_entity.id
_entity.type
_entity.pdbx_description
1 polymer ?
#
loop_
_entity_poly.entity_id
_entity_poly.type
_entity_poly.pdbx_seq_one_letter_code
_entity_poly.pdbx_strand_id
1 'polypeptide(L)'
;MRQQLNGNHGVDAVWNSGPQRVSVTLLDISSLGFAMQVPARYATGLRTGDSVKLVVSPLLRTHYHVSGLVIDSRQQGDQVKVSVVIEHEITPGHGNLKPIELQPGNRIHGQFQHPFFYRQNYYFDVHSLSARGFYLQGIDPGCVLFSGMRLTLRLGMFDCDQSVVGTVSDVSCDENGQQCCFLRIDMLALSLEQQLTQYCFHYLRTTPKELRRSGLRSYHVKDLVQFKFVETQQEYEDVLALRRRNYAAVRKVDAAAPLSKLSYFFDRYSRILVVYHQGKAIGTATIIIGRREIEPMEVEVLMSEAEFEQLPAYDQMFEVAALCLDKGYRDTDILHGMFEHIYKHAMMNGRNYIVISSDKYLLEMYRTVGFQDTGFSFVQPKYRDLKMHVLVMDDLTTKWGKGMNPVTWWGVWGDVSLYLYRRRIISYTLPEKARVYASRWLFQGFLRWRDFSTQLRRFYGKQCERVGHYNWKGANSNSRPLNRSGY
;
A
#
# COMPACT_ATOMS: atom_id res chain seq x y z
N MET A 1 -12.36 35.87 8.68
CA MET A 1 -12.03 37.16 8.04
C MET A 1 -12.67 37.12 6.65
N ARG A 2 -13.65 37.97 6.32
CA ARG A 2 -14.33 37.99 5.01
C ARG A 2 -13.48 38.77 4.03
N GLN A 3 -13.01 38.15 2.94
CA GLN A 3 -12.34 38.89 1.87
C GLN A 3 -13.39 39.64 1.06
N GLN A 4 -13.43 40.97 1.21
CA GLN A 4 -14.22 41.82 0.34
C GLN A 4 -13.67 41.74 -1.08
N LEU A 5 -14.27 40.92 -1.95
CA LEU A 5 -14.15 41.10 -3.38
C LEU A 5 -15.10 42.23 -3.82
N ASN A 6 -14.86 43.46 -3.34
CA ASN A 6 -15.60 44.62 -3.79
C ASN A 6 -15.25 44.88 -5.26
N GLY A 7 -16.18 44.62 -6.18
CA GLY A 7 -16.46 45.34 -7.45
C GLY A 7 -15.37 45.58 -8.51
N ASN A 8 -14.08 45.55 -8.18
CA ASN A 8 -12.95 45.96 -9.03
C ASN A 8 -11.89 44.85 -9.18
N HIS A 9 -12.14 43.64 -8.66
CA HIS A 9 -11.15 42.54 -8.64
C HIS A 9 -11.24 41.57 -9.83
N GLY A 10 -11.97 41.93 -10.90
CA GLY A 10 -11.95 41.16 -12.16
C GLY A 10 -12.66 39.81 -12.12
N VAL A 11 -13.65 39.64 -11.24
CA VAL A 11 -14.49 38.43 -11.16
C VAL A 11 -15.86 38.72 -11.74
N ASP A 12 -16.18 38.09 -12.86
CA ASP A 12 -17.52 38.16 -13.45
C ASP A 12 -18.45 37.15 -12.75
N ALA A 13 -19.66 37.57 -12.41
CA ALA A 13 -20.64 36.72 -11.74
C ALA A 13 -22.00 36.80 -12.47
N VAL A 14 -22.54 35.63 -12.80
CA VAL A 14 -23.81 35.50 -13.51
C VAL A 14 -24.75 34.59 -12.70
N TRP A 15 -25.89 35.14 -12.29
CA TRP A 15 -26.95 34.38 -11.65
C TRP A 15 -27.86 33.74 -12.70
N ASN A 16 -28.05 32.43 -12.61
CA ASN A 16 -28.99 31.68 -13.44
C ASN A 16 -30.38 31.68 -12.78
N SER A 17 -31.23 32.64 -13.14
CA SER A 17 -32.62 32.74 -12.69
C SER A 17 -33.54 32.07 -13.71
N GLY A 18 -33.68 30.74 -13.61
CA GLY A 18 -34.44 29.94 -14.57
C GLY A 18 -33.85 30.03 -15.99
N PRO A 19 -34.61 30.47 -17.01
CA PRO A 19 -34.11 30.64 -18.37
C PRO A 19 -33.24 31.90 -18.55
N GLN A 20 -33.22 32.82 -17.59
CA GLN A 20 -32.53 34.10 -17.71
C GLN A 20 -31.17 34.06 -17.01
N ARG A 21 -30.17 34.69 -17.65
CA ARG A 21 -28.85 34.93 -17.09
C ARG A 21 -28.74 36.39 -16.70
N VAL A 22 -28.60 36.66 -15.41
CA VAL A 22 -28.55 38.01 -14.86
C VAL A 22 -27.12 38.28 -14.40
N SER A 23 -26.50 39.33 -14.94
CA SER A 23 -25.21 39.79 -14.42
C SER A 23 -25.41 40.38 -13.02
N VAL A 24 -24.59 39.96 -12.06
CA VAL A 24 -24.69 40.38 -10.66
C VAL A 24 -23.34 40.90 -10.17
N THR A 25 -23.37 41.84 -9.24
CA THR A 25 -22.14 42.33 -8.59
C THR A 25 -21.93 41.58 -7.29
N LEU A 26 -20.82 40.86 -7.17
CA LEU A 26 -20.40 40.28 -5.90
C LEU A 26 -19.89 41.39 -4.97
N LEU A 27 -20.47 41.46 -3.77
CA LEU A 27 -20.04 42.36 -2.70
C LEU A 27 -19.00 41.69 -1.80
N ASP A 28 -19.18 40.39 -1.56
CA ASP A 28 -18.35 39.58 -0.67
C ASP A 28 -18.45 38.13 -1.09
N ILE A 29 -17.36 37.36 -0.98
CA ILE A 29 -17.38 35.92 -1.24
C ILE A 29 -16.36 35.23 -0.36
N SER A 30 -16.76 34.08 0.15
CA SER A 30 -15.95 33.16 0.93
C SER A 30 -16.25 31.73 0.50
N SER A 31 -15.49 30.77 0.99
CA SER A 31 -15.76 29.35 0.78
C SER A 31 -17.13 28.92 1.33
N LEU A 32 -17.73 29.65 2.29
CA LEU A 32 -18.98 29.27 2.95
C LEU A 32 -20.20 30.08 2.52
N GLY A 33 -20.01 31.21 1.85
CA GLY A 33 -21.10 32.15 1.59
C GLY A 33 -20.66 33.33 0.75
N PHE A 34 -21.62 33.98 0.11
CA PHE A 34 -21.40 35.19 -0.68
C PHE A 34 -22.53 36.19 -0.49
N ALA A 35 -22.24 37.46 -0.79
CA ALA A 35 -23.24 38.51 -0.90
C ALA A 35 -23.19 39.10 -2.31
N MET A 36 -24.34 39.29 -2.92
CA MET A 36 -24.47 39.84 -4.27
C MET A 36 -25.49 40.98 -4.31
N GLN A 37 -25.31 41.90 -5.26
CA GLN A 37 -26.31 42.87 -5.66
C GLN A 37 -26.97 42.43 -6.96
N VAL A 38 -28.30 42.45 -6.94
CA VAL A 38 -29.16 42.06 -8.06
C VAL A 38 -30.13 43.20 -8.35
N PRO A 39 -30.39 43.55 -9.62
CA PRO A 39 -31.40 44.55 -9.95
C PRO A 39 -32.78 44.17 -9.41
N ALA A 40 -33.50 45.12 -8.82
CA ALA A 40 -34.75 44.88 -8.10
C ALA A 40 -35.80 44.13 -8.96
N ARG A 41 -35.82 44.40 -10.27
CA ARG A 41 -36.71 43.70 -11.24
C ARG A 41 -36.53 42.18 -11.31
N TYR A 42 -35.36 41.66 -10.96
CA TYR A 42 -35.09 40.20 -10.93
C TYR A 42 -35.14 39.62 -9.52
N ALA A 43 -35.12 40.47 -8.49
CA ALA A 43 -35.07 40.07 -7.09
C ALA A 43 -36.45 39.91 -6.43
N THR A 44 -37.53 40.34 -7.09
CA THR A 44 -38.93 40.22 -6.62
C THR A 44 -39.37 38.79 -6.30
N GLY A 45 -38.64 37.78 -6.79
CA GLY A 45 -38.87 36.36 -6.51
C GLY A 45 -37.90 35.70 -5.52
N LEU A 46 -36.86 36.39 -5.02
CA LEU A 46 -35.86 35.81 -4.12
C LEU A 46 -36.24 36.00 -2.64
N ARG A 47 -36.61 34.91 -1.97
CA ARG A 47 -36.94 34.84 -0.55
C ARG A 47 -35.87 34.07 0.22
N THR A 48 -35.82 34.31 1.53
CA THR A 48 -35.01 33.48 2.44
C THR A 48 -35.43 32.01 2.31
N GLY A 49 -34.45 31.12 2.11
CA GLY A 49 -34.64 29.70 1.85
C GLY A 49 -34.59 29.32 0.36
N ASP A 50 -34.63 30.27 -0.57
CA ASP A 50 -34.54 29.97 -2.00
C ASP A 50 -33.12 29.54 -2.41
N SER A 51 -33.05 28.61 -3.36
CA SER A 51 -31.77 28.17 -3.95
C SER A 51 -31.33 29.10 -5.08
N VAL A 52 -30.06 29.51 -5.03
CA VAL A 52 -29.40 30.38 -6.00
C VAL A 52 -28.27 29.61 -6.67
N LYS A 53 -28.23 29.63 -8.00
CA LYS A 53 -27.13 29.07 -8.80
C LYS A 53 -26.36 30.19 -9.49
N LEU A 54 -25.12 30.38 -9.07
CA LEU A 54 -24.21 31.40 -9.57
C LEU A 54 -23.12 30.75 -10.43
N VAL A 55 -22.77 31.41 -11.53
CA VAL A 55 -21.56 31.11 -12.31
C VAL A 55 -20.55 32.21 -12.02
N VAL A 56 -19.43 31.84 -11.41
CA VAL A 56 -18.34 32.76 -11.05
C VAL A 56 -17.17 32.54 -11.98
N SER A 57 -16.66 33.62 -12.58
CA SER A 57 -15.58 33.61 -13.56
C SER A 57 -14.46 34.57 -13.14
N PRO A 58 -13.52 34.11 -12.31
CA PRO A 58 -12.42 34.94 -11.80
C PRO A 58 -11.29 35.16 -12.83
N LEU A 59 -11.28 34.38 -13.92
CA LEU A 59 -10.36 34.50 -15.05
C LEU A 59 -11.14 34.31 -16.35
N LEU A 60 -10.65 34.91 -17.44
CA LEU A 60 -11.20 34.67 -18.78
C LEU A 60 -11.24 33.16 -19.07
N ARG A 61 -12.43 32.65 -19.43
CA ARG A 61 -12.71 31.25 -19.83
C ARG A 61 -12.71 30.19 -18.72
N THR A 62 -12.65 30.56 -17.45
CA THR A 62 -12.80 29.60 -16.34
C THR A 62 -14.05 29.91 -15.54
N HIS A 63 -15.00 28.97 -15.51
CA HIS A 63 -16.30 29.15 -14.87
C HIS A 63 -16.51 28.13 -13.77
N TYR A 64 -16.91 28.59 -12.60
CA TYR A 64 -17.27 27.76 -11.45
C TYR A 64 -18.73 27.90 -11.14
N HIS A 65 -19.39 26.77 -10.91
CA HIS A 65 -20.78 26.74 -10.49
C HIS A 65 -20.85 26.72 -8.97
N VAL A 66 -21.44 27.76 -8.40
CA VAL A 66 -21.65 27.89 -6.96
C VAL A 66 -23.15 27.86 -6.71
N SER A 67 -23.61 26.93 -5.88
CA SER A 67 -25.01 26.87 -5.46
C SER A 67 -25.12 27.22 -3.99
N GLY A 68 -26.23 27.81 -3.56
CA GLY A 68 -26.43 28.16 -2.16
C GLY A 68 -27.85 28.57 -1.83
N LEU A 69 -28.12 28.74 -0.53
CA LEU A 69 -29.42 29.14 0.00
C LEU A 69 -29.39 30.60 0.45
N VAL A 70 -30.41 31.35 0.06
CA VAL A 70 -30.59 32.74 0.50
C VAL A 70 -30.88 32.76 2.01
N ILE A 71 -30.09 33.51 2.77
CA ILE A 71 -30.28 33.71 4.21
C ILE A 71 -30.81 35.10 4.56
N ASP A 72 -30.53 36.10 3.72
CA ASP A 72 -30.98 37.48 3.94
C ASP A 72 -31.14 38.19 2.58
N SER A 73 -32.14 39.06 2.48
CA SER A 73 -32.43 39.85 1.28
C SER A 73 -32.89 41.24 1.72
N ARG A 74 -32.14 42.29 1.32
CA ARG A 74 -32.42 43.68 1.70
C ARG A 74 -32.47 44.57 0.48
N GLN A 75 -33.54 45.33 0.36
CA GLN A 75 -33.68 46.32 -0.70
C GLN A 75 -32.82 47.56 -0.41
N GLN A 76 -32.09 48.03 -1.42
CA GLN A 76 -31.24 49.21 -1.39
C GLN A 76 -31.44 50.00 -2.68
N GLY A 77 -32.48 50.85 -2.73
CA GLY A 77 -32.87 51.58 -3.93
C GLY A 77 -33.40 50.63 -5.03
N ASP A 78 -32.81 50.72 -6.23
CA ASP A 78 -33.14 49.86 -7.38
C ASP A 78 -32.33 48.53 -7.42
N GLN A 79 -31.58 48.25 -6.36
CA GLN A 79 -30.82 47.01 -6.19
C GLN A 79 -31.28 46.29 -4.94
N VAL A 80 -31.14 44.97 -4.93
CA VAL A 80 -31.38 44.13 -3.76
C VAL A 80 -30.06 43.44 -3.40
N LYS A 81 -29.65 43.60 -2.15
CA LYS A 81 -28.52 42.88 -1.58
C LYS A 81 -29.00 41.54 -1.07
N VAL A 82 -28.48 40.46 -1.64
CA VAL A 82 -28.82 39.08 -1.29
C VAL A 82 -27.60 38.43 -0.64
N SER A 83 -27.77 37.86 0.54
CA SER A 83 -26.74 37.09 1.24
C SER A 83 -27.09 35.61 1.14
N VAL A 84 -26.13 34.80 0.73
CA VAL A 84 -26.29 33.38 0.40
C VAL A 84 -25.25 32.55 1.15
N VAL A 85 -25.67 31.43 1.71
CA VAL A 85 -24.77 30.39 2.25
C VAL A 85 -24.54 29.35 1.16
N ILE A 86 -23.29 29.03 0.85
CA ILE A 86 -22.94 28.07 -0.20
C ILE A 86 -23.28 26.67 0.27
N GLU A 87 -23.99 25.92 -0.58
CA GLU A 87 -24.22 24.49 -0.39
C GLU A 87 -23.07 23.73 -1.05
N HIS A 88 -22.28 23.04 -0.24
CA HIS A 88 -21.29 22.09 -0.76
C HIS A 88 -21.91 20.71 -0.84
N GLU A 89 -21.76 20.07 -2.00
CA GLU A 89 -22.04 18.64 -2.10
C GLU A 89 -21.07 17.91 -1.18
N ILE A 90 -21.61 17.26 -0.14
CA ILE A 90 -20.84 16.37 0.74
C ILE A 90 -20.87 15.00 0.10
N THR A 91 -19.77 14.65 -0.55
CA THR A 91 -19.54 13.30 -1.04
C THR A 91 -18.54 12.60 -0.13
N PRO A 92 -18.59 11.26 0.03
CA PRO A 92 -17.49 10.57 0.69
C PRO A 92 -16.25 10.68 -0.22
N GLY A 93 -15.37 11.65 0.04
CA GLY A 93 -14.22 11.95 -0.83
C GLY A 93 -13.35 10.73 -1.14
N HIS A 94 -13.02 9.93 -0.11
CA HIS A 94 -12.28 8.66 -0.28
C HIS A 94 -13.13 7.51 -0.87
N GLY A 95 -14.45 7.67 -0.94
CA GLY A 95 -15.41 6.65 -1.34
C GLY A 95 -15.31 5.38 -0.50
N ASN A 96 -15.16 4.22 -1.15
CA ASN A 96 -15.07 2.92 -0.49
C ASN A 96 -13.65 2.56 -0.02
N LEU A 97 -12.66 3.43 -0.23
CA LEU A 97 -11.28 3.20 0.21
C LEU A 97 -11.17 3.48 1.70
N LYS A 98 -10.31 2.72 2.39
CA LYS A 98 -9.95 3.04 3.78
C LYS A 98 -8.78 4.01 3.75
N PRO A 99 -8.96 5.30 4.09
CA PRO A 99 -7.87 6.25 4.04
C PRO A 99 -6.80 5.96 5.09
N ILE A 100 -5.59 6.46 4.85
CA ILE A 100 -4.53 6.53 5.84
C ILE A 100 -4.68 7.86 6.56
N GLU A 101 -5.00 7.81 7.84
CA GLU A 101 -5.14 8.99 8.70
C GLU A 101 -3.76 9.38 9.26
N LEU A 102 -3.44 10.66 9.16
CA LEU A 102 -2.19 11.24 9.63
C LEU A 102 -2.40 11.82 11.02
N GLN A 103 -1.62 11.33 11.98
CA GLN A 103 -1.62 11.91 13.31
C GLN A 103 -0.95 13.29 13.32
N PRO A 104 -1.26 14.18 14.28
CA PRO A 104 -0.70 15.52 14.34
C PRO A 104 0.84 15.59 14.28
N GLY A 105 1.53 14.61 14.86
CA GLY A 105 3.00 14.54 14.83
C GLY A 105 3.62 14.11 13.50
N ASN A 106 2.83 13.58 12.56
CA ASN A 106 3.28 13.07 11.27
C ASN A 106 2.49 13.67 10.09
N ARG A 107 2.11 14.95 10.21
CA ARG A 107 1.38 15.65 9.16
C ARG A 107 2.28 15.86 7.94
N ILE A 108 1.70 15.67 6.76
CA ILE A 108 2.35 16.08 5.51
C ILE A 108 1.93 17.53 5.28
N HIS A 109 2.88 18.44 5.46
CA HIS A 109 2.69 19.85 5.14
C HIS A 109 2.74 20.05 3.63
N GLY A 110 1.97 21.00 3.12
CA GLY A 110 2.02 21.37 1.72
C GLY A 110 1.63 22.82 1.48
N GLN A 111 1.78 23.22 0.23
CA GLN A 111 1.39 24.53 -0.25
C GLN A 111 0.77 24.45 -1.64
N PHE A 112 -0.09 25.40 -1.96
CA PHE A 112 -0.55 25.63 -3.33
C PHE A 112 -0.62 27.12 -3.61
N GLN A 113 -0.46 27.47 -4.88
CA GLN A 113 -0.73 28.83 -5.33
C GLN A 113 -2.19 28.92 -5.73
N HIS A 114 -2.90 29.93 -5.22
CA HIS A 114 -4.30 30.11 -5.54
C HIS A 114 -4.47 30.46 -7.03
N PRO A 115 -5.39 29.80 -7.76
CA PRO A 115 -5.50 29.99 -9.21
C PRO A 115 -5.95 31.41 -9.60
N PHE A 116 -6.64 32.13 -8.72
CA PHE A 116 -7.21 33.45 -9.04
C PHE A 116 -6.36 34.62 -8.53
N PHE A 117 -5.52 34.38 -7.52
CA PHE A 117 -4.78 35.47 -6.88
C PHE A 117 -3.32 35.41 -7.31
N TYR A 118 -2.84 36.53 -7.85
CA TYR A 118 -1.46 36.62 -8.32
C TYR A 118 -0.48 36.43 -7.15
N ARG A 119 0.37 35.41 -7.26
CA ARG A 119 1.45 35.07 -6.31
C ARG A 119 1.02 34.91 -4.84
N GLN A 120 -0.21 34.48 -4.58
CA GLN A 120 -0.63 34.11 -3.23
C GLN A 120 -0.47 32.60 -3.01
N ASN A 121 0.39 32.25 -2.07
CA ASN A 121 0.57 30.88 -1.61
C ASN A 121 -0.27 30.64 -0.35
N TYR A 122 -0.92 29.49 -0.31
CA TYR A 122 -1.65 29.02 0.85
C TYR A 122 -1.01 27.72 1.33
N TYR A 123 -0.97 27.55 2.64
CA TYR A 123 -0.42 26.39 3.31
C TYR A 123 -1.56 25.50 3.82
N PHE A 124 -1.27 24.21 3.93
CA PHE A 124 -2.22 23.22 4.42
C PHE A 124 -1.48 22.02 5.03
N ASP A 125 -2.22 21.25 5.81
CA ASP A 125 -1.83 19.94 6.26
C ASP A 125 -2.70 18.88 5.58
N VAL A 126 -2.09 17.76 5.20
CA VAL A 126 -2.87 16.56 4.86
C VAL A 126 -3.33 15.92 6.16
N HIS A 127 -4.64 15.72 6.30
CA HIS A 127 -5.24 14.98 7.41
C HIS A 127 -5.34 13.49 7.09
N SER A 128 -5.79 13.16 5.88
CA SER A 128 -5.93 11.78 5.43
C SER A 128 -5.68 11.65 3.94
N LEU A 129 -5.20 10.48 3.50
CA LEU A 129 -4.83 10.24 2.11
C LEU A 129 -5.26 8.86 1.59
N SER A 130 -5.49 8.81 0.28
CA SER A 130 -5.80 7.61 -0.49
C SER A 130 -5.40 7.80 -1.96
N ALA A 131 -5.48 6.75 -2.77
CA ALA A 131 -5.29 6.85 -4.22
C ALA A 131 -6.33 7.74 -4.93
N ARG A 132 -7.46 8.08 -4.28
CA ARG A 132 -8.49 8.98 -4.84
C ARG A 132 -8.28 10.45 -4.54
N GLY A 133 -7.41 10.79 -3.59
CA GLY A 133 -7.36 12.16 -3.09
C GLY A 133 -6.91 12.28 -1.65
N PHE A 134 -6.78 13.54 -1.24
CA PHE A 134 -6.30 13.97 0.07
C PHE A 134 -7.35 14.83 0.75
N TYR A 135 -7.56 14.63 2.05
CA TYR A 135 -8.30 15.58 2.88
C TYR A 135 -7.32 16.60 3.43
N LEU A 136 -7.52 17.86 3.08
CA LEU A 136 -6.68 19.00 3.45
C LEU A 136 -7.33 19.74 4.61
N GLN A 137 -6.53 20.17 5.57
CA GLN A 137 -6.95 20.94 6.75
C GLN A 137 -5.99 22.10 7.00
N GLY A 138 -6.38 23.02 7.88
CA GLY A 138 -5.54 24.14 8.27
C GLY A 138 -5.35 25.19 7.17
N ILE A 139 -6.27 25.24 6.21
CA ILE A 139 -6.24 26.25 5.15
C ILE A 139 -6.72 27.58 5.74
N ASP A 140 -6.01 28.67 5.40
CA ASP A 140 -6.35 30.01 5.85
C ASP A 140 -7.83 30.34 5.52
N PRO A 141 -8.63 30.84 6.50
CA PRO A 141 -10.04 31.15 6.28
C PRO A 141 -10.33 32.22 5.22
N GLY A 142 -9.33 33.03 4.87
CA GLY A 142 -9.38 34.00 3.79
C GLY A 142 -9.15 33.40 2.40
N CYS A 143 -8.72 32.13 2.30
CA CYS A 143 -8.66 31.41 1.03
C CYS A 143 -10.08 31.14 0.53
N VAL A 144 -10.39 31.43 -0.73
CA VAL A 144 -11.72 31.18 -1.31
C VAL A 144 -11.67 29.91 -2.15
N LEU A 145 -12.30 28.84 -1.67
CA LEU A 145 -12.33 27.53 -2.30
C LEU A 145 -13.74 27.21 -2.81
N PHE A 146 -13.81 26.68 -4.03
CA PHE A 146 -15.05 26.26 -4.68
C PHE A 146 -14.97 24.79 -5.04
N SER A 147 -16.09 24.08 -4.89
CA SER A 147 -16.24 22.76 -5.48
C SER A 147 -15.97 22.83 -6.99
N GLY A 148 -15.19 21.88 -7.52
CA GLY A 148 -14.74 21.90 -8.92
C GLY A 148 -13.48 22.72 -9.19
N MET A 149 -12.95 23.46 -8.21
CA MET A 149 -11.70 24.21 -8.38
C MET A 149 -10.52 23.26 -8.59
N ARG A 150 -9.69 23.52 -9.61
CA ARG A 150 -8.46 22.77 -9.82
C ARG A 150 -7.31 23.39 -9.05
N LEU A 151 -6.66 22.60 -8.18
CA LEU A 151 -5.49 23.02 -7.42
C LEU A 151 -4.26 22.19 -7.83
N THR A 152 -3.11 22.85 -7.77
CA THR A 152 -1.79 22.22 -7.94
C THR A 152 -1.05 22.30 -6.61
N LEU A 153 -1.02 21.19 -5.88
CA LEU A 153 -0.35 21.08 -4.59
C LEU A 153 1.14 20.79 -4.76
N ARG A 154 1.95 21.32 -3.85
CA ARG A 154 3.32 20.88 -3.59
C ARG A 154 3.37 20.35 -2.17
N LEU A 155 3.86 19.12 -2.00
CA LEU A 155 3.95 18.48 -0.69
C LEU A 155 5.40 18.58 -0.18
N GLY A 156 5.59 18.96 1.08
CA GLY A 156 6.90 19.18 1.71
C GLY A 156 7.68 17.90 2.03
N MET A 157 7.24 16.75 1.51
CA MET A 157 7.84 15.43 1.75
C MET A 157 8.72 14.95 0.58
N PHE A 158 8.77 15.68 -0.53
CA PHE A 158 9.53 15.29 -1.72
C PHE A 158 10.64 16.29 -2.01
N ASP A 159 11.84 15.78 -2.28
CA ASP A 159 13.02 16.58 -2.66
C ASP A 159 12.91 17.20 -4.08
N CYS A 160 11.82 16.96 -4.80
CA CYS A 160 11.62 17.38 -6.18
C CYS A 160 10.34 18.21 -6.38
N ASP A 161 10.32 19.01 -7.45
CA ASP A 161 9.21 19.88 -7.89
C ASP A 161 7.93 19.11 -8.33
N GLN A 162 7.74 17.89 -7.81
CA GLN A 162 6.55 17.09 -8.08
C GLN A 162 5.33 17.76 -7.47
N SER A 163 4.37 18.03 -8.34
CA SER A 163 3.10 18.63 -7.95
C SER A 163 1.96 17.64 -8.12
N VAL A 164 0.95 17.80 -7.27
CA VAL A 164 -0.26 16.99 -7.29
C VAL A 164 -1.39 17.86 -7.78
N VAL A 165 -1.93 17.53 -8.95
CA VAL A 165 -3.08 18.25 -9.50
C VAL A 165 -4.34 17.51 -9.12
N GLY A 166 -5.31 18.23 -8.55
CA GLY A 166 -6.60 17.67 -8.18
C GLY A 166 -7.73 18.69 -8.26
N THR A 167 -8.94 18.21 -7.98
CA THR A 167 -10.18 19.00 -7.99
C THR A 167 -10.76 19.06 -6.59
N VAL A 168 -11.10 20.26 -6.12
CA VAL A 168 -11.66 20.53 -4.80
C VAL A 168 -13.11 20.03 -4.72
N SER A 169 -13.45 19.47 -3.57
CA SER A 169 -14.78 19.00 -3.16
C SER A 169 -14.87 19.06 -1.63
N ASP A 170 -16.07 18.86 -1.07
CA ASP A 170 -16.30 18.75 0.38
C ASP A 170 -15.68 19.91 1.20
N VAL A 171 -15.88 21.16 0.75
CA VAL A 171 -15.33 22.34 1.44
C VAL A 171 -16.11 22.58 2.73
N SER A 172 -15.40 22.70 3.85
CA SER A 172 -15.97 22.86 5.18
C SER A 172 -15.04 23.66 6.09
N CYS A 173 -15.44 23.88 7.35
CA CYS A 173 -14.58 24.43 8.39
C CYS A 173 -14.47 23.47 9.56
N ASP A 174 -13.29 23.43 10.18
CA ASP A 174 -13.05 22.67 11.41
C ASP A 174 -13.55 23.43 12.66
N GLU A 175 -13.37 22.81 13.83
CA GLU A 175 -13.75 23.39 15.14
C GLU A 175 -13.04 24.71 15.45
N ASN A 176 -11.87 24.96 14.86
CA ASN A 176 -11.08 26.18 15.02
C ASN A 176 -11.44 27.25 13.98
N GLY A 177 -12.42 26.98 13.10
CA GLY A 177 -12.81 27.86 12.01
C GLY A 177 -11.81 27.90 10.85
N GLN A 178 -10.83 26.98 10.80
CA GLN A 178 -9.93 26.81 9.67
C GLN A 178 -10.63 26.07 8.54
N GLN A 179 -10.30 26.41 7.29
CA GLN A 179 -10.92 25.76 6.15
C GLN A 179 -10.32 24.37 5.92
N CYS A 180 -11.21 23.46 5.54
CA CYS A 180 -10.91 22.08 5.17
C CYS A 180 -11.53 21.77 3.81
N CYS A 181 -10.91 20.89 3.04
CA CYS A 181 -11.51 20.40 1.80
C CYS A 181 -10.96 19.03 1.40
N PHE A 182 -11.71 18.31 0.59
CA PHE A 182 -11.20 17.12 -0.09
C PHE A 182 -10.69 17.48 -1.48
N LEU A 183 -9.42 17.18 -1.75
CA LEU A 183 -8.84 17.27 -3.08
C LEU A 183 -8.89 15.91 -3.77
N ARG A 184 -9.80 15.76 -4.74
CA ARG A 184 -9.90 14.59 -5.60
C ARG A 184 -8.76 14.56 -6.63
N ILE A 185 -8.05 13.45 -6.69
CA ILE A 185 -6.94 13.21 -7.62
C ILE A 185 -7.34 12.08 -8.55
N ASP A 186 -7.43 12.38 -9.85
CA ASP A 186 -7.83 11.38 -10.85
C ASP A 186 -6.69 10.40 -11.15
N MET A 187 -5.45 10.89 -11.16
CA MET A 187 -4.26 10.07 -11.39
C MET A 187 -3.05 10.62 -10.63
N LEU A 188 -2.49 9.80 -9.74
CA LEU A 188 -1.18 10.04 -9.14
C LEU A 188 -0.08 9.62 -10.12
N ALA A 189 0.95 10.45 -10.26
CA ALA A 189 2.17 10.05 -10.95
C ALA A 189 2.81 8.84 -10.24
N LEU A 190 3.37 7.90 -10.99
CA LEU A 190 3.91 6.65 -10.42
C LEU A 190 5.04 6.91 -9.42
N SER A 191 5.92 7.87 -9.71
CA SER A 191 7.01 8.29 -8.81
C SER A 191 6.49 8.84 -7.50
N LEU A 192 5.45 9.68 -7.58
CA LEU A 192 4.78 10.28 -6.43
C LEU A 192 4.08 9.22 -5.58
N GLU A 193 3.36 8.29 -6.20
CA GLU A 193 2.72 7.16 -5.52
C GLU A 193 3.75 6.29 -4.78
N GLN A 194 4.92 6.05 -5.40
CA GLN A 194 6.02 5.31 -4.78
C GLN A 194 6.58 6.05 -3.56
N GLN A 195 6.86 7.34 -3.67
CA GLN A 195 7.37 8.14 -2.55
C GLN A 195 6.35 8.25 -1.41
N LEU A 196 5.06 8.47 -1.71
CA LEU A 196 3.97 8.44 -0.72
C LEU A 196 3.90 7.09 0.00
N THR A 197 3.98 6.00 -0.75
CA THR A 197 3.96 4.65 -0.20
C THR A 197 5.15 4.41 0.72
N GLN A 198 6.36 4.79 0.28
CA GLN A 198 7.58 4.68 1.07
C GLN A 198 7.48 5.49 2.35
N TYR A 199 6.97 6.72 2.27
CA TYR A 199 6.77 7.57 3.45
C TYR A 199 5.76 6.94 4.43
N CYS A 200 4.62 6.48 3.94
CA CYS A 200 3.59 5.85 4.76
C CYS A 200 4.07 4.54 5.39
N PHE A 201 4.83 3.74 4.66
CA PHE A 201 5.41 2.52 5.19
C PHE A 201 6.46 2.84 6.24
N HIS A 202 7.48 3.62 5.89
CA HIS A 202 8.65 3.86 6.72
C HIS A 202 8.37 4.74 7.94
N TYR A 203 7.70 5.89 7.77
CA TYR A 203 7.49 6.86 8.85
C TYR A 203 6.17 6.66 9.59
N LEU A 204 5.09 6.35 8.87
CA LEU A 204 3.77 6.14 9.51
C LEU A 204 3.56 4.71 10.01
N ARG A 205 4.52 3.80 9.79
CA ARG A 205 4.44 2.38 10.16
C ARG A 205 3.22 1.67 9.57
N THR A 206 2.72 2.17 8.43
CA THR A 206 1.53 1.64 7.77
C THR A 206 1.84 0.28 7.17
N THR A 207 0.97 -0.71 7.36
CA THR A 207 1.18 -2.03 6.78
C THR A 207 0.88 -2.03 5.27
N PRO A 208 1.53 -2.91 4.48
CA PRO A 208 1.22 -3.09 3.06
C PRO A 208 -0.28 -3.35 2.80
N LYS A 209 -0.94 -4.09 3.69
CA LYS A 209 -2.38 -4.31 3.63
C LYS A 209 -3.20 -3.02 3.76
N GLU A 210 -2.80 -2.10 4.63
CA GLU A 210 -3.48 -0.81 4.80
C GLU A 210 -3.25 0.09 3.58
N LEU A 211 -2.03 0.13 3.04
CA LEU A 211 -1.72 0.80 1.79
C LEU A 211 -2.60 0.31 0.63
N ARG A 212 -2.77 -1.01 0.50
CA ARG A 212 -3.68 -1.57 -0.53
C ARG A 212 -5.14 -1.18 -0.31
N ARG A 213 -5.59 -1.09 0.95
CA ARG A 213 -6.97 -0.68 1.28
C ARG A 213 -7.22 0.81 1.03
N SER A 214 -6.17 1.64 1.06
CA SER A 214 -6.22 3.04 0.62
C SER A 214 -6.02 3.21 -0.89
N GLY A 215 -5.84 2.10 -1.63
CA GLY A 215 -5.68 2.07 -3.08
C GLY A 215 -4.25 2.28 -3.58
N LEU A 216 -3.26 2.42 -2.69
CA LEU A 216 -1.86 2.62 -3.04
C LEU A 216 -1.14 1.27 -3.31
N ARG A 217 -0.19 1.28 -4.25
CA ARG A 217 0.66 0.12 -4.56
C ARG A 217 1.68 -0.13 -3.44
N SER A 218 1.78 -1.37 -2.95
CA SER A 218 2.65 -1.71 -1.81
C SER A 218 3.55 -2.94 -2.04
N TYR A 219 3.89 -3.25 -3.29
CA TYR A 219 4.51 -4.53 -3.63
C TYR A 219 6.02 -4.61 -3.33
N HIS A 220 6.70 -3.46 -3.38
CA HIS A 220 8.16 -3.37 -3.27
C HIS A 220 8.57 -2.64 -1.99
N VAL A 221 8.72 -3.40 -0.90
CA VAL A 221 9.03 -2.88 0.43
C VAL A 221 10.13 -3.65 1.16
N LYS A 222 10.70 -4.71 0.54
CA LYS A 222 11.77 -5.50 1.16
C LYS A 222 13.00 -4.66 1.53
N ASP A 223 13.35 -3.65 0.74
CA ASP A 223 14.50 -2.78 1.00
C ASP A 223 14.26 -1.78 2.15
N LEU A 224 13.03 -1.70 2.65
CA LEU A 224 12.60 -0.80 3.73
C LEU A 224 12.45 -1.53 5.08
N VAL A 225 12.77 -2.83 5.12
CA VAL A 225 12.74 -3.64 6.34
C VAL A 225 14.13 -4.17 6.66
N GLN A 226 14.36 -4.50 7.92
CA GLN A 226 15.64 -5.04 8.37
C GLN A 226 15.57 -6.55 8.48
N PHE A 227 16.46 -7.25 7.77
CA PHE A 227 16.69 -8.67 7.92
C PHE A 227 17.91 -8.88 8.83
N LYS A 228 17.77 -9.69 9.88
CA LYS A 228 18.90 -10.07 10.74
C LYS A 228 18.71 -11.47 11.31
N PHE A 229 19.80 -12.08 11.74
CA PHE A 229 19.73 -13.28 12.56
C PHE A 229 19.55 -12.89 14.02
N VAL A 230 18.84 -13.71 14.77
CA VAL A 230 18.65 -13.52 16.22
C VAL A 230 20.00 -13.70 16.92
N GLU A 231 20.38 -12.69 17.70
CA GLU A 231 21.62 -12.62 18.49
C GLU A 231 21.34 -12.43 19.99
N THR A 232 20.17 -11.88 20.33
CA THR A 232 19.80 -11.58 21.73
C THR A 232 18.56 -12.32 22.20
N GLN A 233 18.43 -12.51 23.51
CA GLN A 233 17.24 -13.10 24.12
C GLN A 233 15.97 -12.29 23.82
N GLN A 234 16.07 -10.95 23.79
CA GLN A 234 14.94 -10.08 23.46
C GLN A 234 14.42 -10.32 22.03
N GLU A 235 15.33 -10.48 21.06
CA GLU A 235 14.96 -10.78 19.68
C GLU A 235 14.31 -12.17 19.55
N TYR A 236 14.78 -13.14 20.34
CA TYR A 236 14.15 -14.45 20.40
C TYR A 236 12.71 -14.37 20.94
N GLU A 237 12.48 -13.59 22.00
CA GLU A 237 11.15 -13.34 22.53
C GLU A 237 10.23 -12.64 21.53
N ASP A 238 10.74 -11.70 20.74
CA ASP A 238 10.01 -11.08 19.64
C ASP A 238 9.57 -12.10 18.59
N VAL A 239 10.44 -13.05 18.25
CA VAL A 239 10.13 -14.17 17.34
C VAL A 239 9.02 -15.05 17.91
N LEU A 240 9.10 -15.42 19.20
CA LEU A 240 8.07 -16.22 19.85
C LEU A 240 6.72 -15.47 19.89
N ALA A 241 6.75 -14.18 20.18
CA ALA A 241 5.55 -13.33 20.14
C ALA A 241 4.96 -13.24 18.73
N LEU A 242 5.79 -13.12 17.69
CA LEU A 242 5.36 -13.14 16.29
C LEU A 242 4.72 -14.48 15.91
N ARG A 243 5.36 -15.60 16.27
CA ARG A 243 4.82 -16.96 16.06
C ARG A 243 3.47 -17.12 16.75
N ARG A 244 3.31 -16.64 17.99
CA ARG A 244 2.05 -16.67 18.73
C ARG A 244 0.93 -16.00 17.95
N ARG A 245 1.15 -14.75 17.54
CA ARG A 245 0.15 -13.96 16.82
C ARG A 245 -0.29 -14.64 15.52
N ASN A 246 0.64 -15.21 14.77
CA ASN A 246 0.33 -15.84 13.49
C ASN A 246 -0.27 -17.24 13.64
N TYR A 247 0.25 -18.07 14.55
CA TYR A 247 -0.25 -19.43 14.79
C TYR A 247 -1.63 -19.41 15.45
N ALA A 248 -1.90 -18.44 16.34
CA ALA A 248 -3.23 -18.22 16.90
C ALA A 248 -4.24 -17.77 15.84
N ALA A 249 -3.83 -16.90 14.92
CA ALA A 249 -4.68 -16.46 13.81
C ALA A 249 -5.13 -17.61 12.88
N VAL A 250 -4.42 -18.74 12.89
CA VAL A 250 -4.75 -19.96 12.13
C VAL A 250 -5.23 -21.12 12.99
N ARG A 251 -5.49 -20.89 14.28
CA ARG A 251 -5.91 -21.91 15.24
C ARG A 251 -4.93 -23.08 15.40
N LYS A 252 -3.64 -22.90 15.06
CA LYS A 252 -2.57 -23.87 15.35
C LYS A 252 -2.26 -23.89 16.85
N VAL A 253 -2.34 -22.74 17.52
CA VAL A 253 -2.09 -22.57 18.96
C VAL A 253 -3.14 -21.63 19.58
N ASP A 254 -3.32 -21.67 20.90
CA ASP A 254 -4.13 -20.68 21.65
C ASP A 254 -3.49 -19.27 21.59
N ALA A 255 -4.32 -18.23 21.49
CA ALA A 255 -3.87 -16.84 21.53
C ALA A 255 -3.19 -16.47 22.86
N ALA A 256 -3.60 -17.08 23.97
CA ALA A 256 -3.05 -16.85 25.30
C ALA A 256 -1.90 -17.81 25.65
N ALA A 257 -1.43 -18.63 24.71
CA ALA A 257 -0.35 -19.58 24.98
C ALA A 257 0.92 -18.85 25.50
N PRO A 258 1.56 -19.36 26.57
CA PRO A 258 2.82 -18.83 27.05
C PRO A 258 3.91 -18.98 25.97
N LEU A 259 4.83 -18.01 25.89
CA LEU A 259 5.87 -17.99 24.85
C LEU A 259 6.77 -19.24 24.90
N SER A 260 7.02 -19.79 26.09
CA SER A 260 7.79 -21.03 26.26
C SER A 260 7.23 -22.21 25.46
N LYS A 261 5.90 -22.32 25.29
CA LYS A 261 5.27 -23.37 24.46
C LYS A 261 5.49 -23.16 22.96
N LEU A 262 5.93 -21.98 22.54
CA LEU A 262 6.20 -21.66 21.14
C LEU A 262 7.66 -21.85 20.76
N SER A 263 8.54 -21.96 21.76
CA SER A 263 9.91 -22.40 21.55
C SER A 263 9.89 -23.71 20.78
N TYR A 264 10.78 -23.80 19.80
CA TYR A 264 10.96 -25.00 19.01
C TYR A 264 12.18 -25.75 19.52
N PHE A 265 12.08 -27.07 19.65
CA PHE A 265 13.20 -27.90 20.12
C PHE A 265 14.48 -27.62 19.30
N PHE A 266 14.31 -27.49 17.99
CA PHE A 266 15.37 -27.21 17.03
C PHE A 266 15.92 -25.78 17.12
N ASP A 267 15.20 -24.82 17.73
CA ASP A 267 15.66 -23.43 17.85
C ASP A 267 17.02 -23.34 18.57
N ARG A 268 17.31 -24.27 19.49
CA ARG A 268 18.51 -24.27 20.34
C ARG A 268 19.85 -24.34 19.58
N TYR A 269 19.85 -24.93 18.38
CA TYR A 269 21.02 -25.05 17.50
C TYR A 269 20.77 -24.47 16.10
N SER A 270 19.63 -23.80 15.91
CA SER A 270 19.27 -23.21 14.63
C SER A 270 19.76 -21.78 14.50
N ARG A 271 19.80 -21.30 13.26
CA ARG A 271 19.91 -19.87 12.96
C ARG A 271 18.52 -19.34 12.63
N ILE A 272 18.02 -18.41 13.44
CA ILE A 272 16.70 -17.85 13.25
C ILE A 272 16.84 -16.52 12.52
N LEU A 273 16.35 -16.46 11.29
CA LEU A 273 16.16 -15.22 10.56
C LEU A 273 14.91 -14.51 11.10
N VAL A 274 15.03 -13.21 11.34
CA VAL A 274 13.93 -12.35 11.75
C VAL A 274 13.91 -11.09 10.89
N VAL A 275 12.71 -10.63 10.56
CA VAL A 275 12.46 -9.42 9.77
C VAL A 275 11.78 -8.38 10.65
N TYR A 276 12.36 -7.19 10.71
CA TYR A 276 11.86 -6.06 11.49
C TYR A 276 11.37 -4.94 10.58
N HIS A 277 10.20 -4.40 10.92
CA HIS A 277 9.74 -3.12 10.40
C HIS A 277 9.58 -2.15 11.58
N GLN A 278 10.43 -1.11 11.62
CA GLN A 278 10.39 -0.06 12.65
C GLN A 278 10.37 -0.64 14.09
N GLY A 279 11.29 -1.58 14.37
CA GLY A 279 11.44 -2.21 15.69
C GLY A 279 10.45 -3.33 16.01
N LYS A 280 9.46 -3.59 15.13
CA LYS A 280 8.52 -4.70 15.30
C LYS A 280 8.90 -5.90 14.44
N ALA A 281 9.02 -7.09 15.05
CA ALA A 281 9.16 -8.33 14.30
C ALA A 281 7.89 -8.63 13.47
N ILE A 282 8.07 -8.82 12.17
CA ILE A 282 7.02 -9.03 11.17
C ILE A 282 7.17 -10.34 10.40
N GLY A 283 8.38 -10.91 10.34
CA GLY A 283 8.66 -12.18 9.67
C GLY A 283 9.72 -12.98 10.40
N THR A 284 9.68 -14.31 10.27
CA THR A 284 10.70 -15.22 10.84
C THR A 284 10.84 -16.50 10.02
N ALA A 285 12.04 -17.07 9.99
CA ALA A 285 12.34 -18.40 9.47
C ALA A 285 13.44 -19.05 10.33
N THR A 286 13.30 -20.33 10.64
CA THR A 286 14.31 -21.10 11.36
C THR A 286 15.11 -21.92 10.35
N ILE A 287 16.43 -21.73 10.33
CA ILE A 287 17.36 -22.48 9.48
C ILE A 287 18.06 -23.52 10.37
N ILE A 288 17.80 -24.79 10.09
CA ILE A 288 18.34 -25.93 10.82
C ILE A 288 19.47 -26.53 9.98
N ILE A 289 20.72 -26.32 10.41
CA ILE A 289 21.89 -27.01 9.85
C ILE A 289 22.23 -28.12 10.82
N GLY A 290 21.60 -29.28 10.62
CA GLY A 290 21.76 -30.40 11.53
C GLY A 290 23.14 -31.07 11.45
N ARG A 291 23.43 -31.85 12.50
CA ARG A 291 24.51 -32.84 12.58
C ARG A 291 23.86 -34.16 12.96
N ARG A 292 23.95 -35.16 12.09
CA ARG A 292 23.29 -36.46 12.29
C ARG A 292 23.61 -36.99 13.69
N GLU A 293 22.62 -37.57 14.36
CA GLU A 293 22.69 -38.14 15.73
C GLU A 293 22.91 -37.15 16.90
N ILE A 294 23.42 -35.93 16.66
CA ILE A 294 23.70 -34.95 17.72
C ILE A 294 22.64 -33.82 17.73
N GLU A 295 22.41 -33.24 16.56
CA GLU A 295 21.53 -32.10 16.31
C GLU A 295 20.71 -32.42 15.05
N PRO A 296 19.73 -33.32 15.14
CA PRO A 296 19.03 -33.82 13.95
C PRO A 296 18.15 -32.74 13.30
N MET A 297 17.84 -32.92 12.03
CA MET A 297 16.82 -32.11 11.36
C MET A 297 15.41 -32.52 11.82
N GLU A 298 14.40 -31.66 11.67
CA GLU A 298 13.02 -32.02 12.03
C GLU A 298 12.52 -33.17 11.16
N VAL A 299 12.82 -33.12 9.86
CA VAL A 299 12.50 -34.22 8.93
C VAL A 299 13.14 -35.54 9.34
N GLU A 300 14.35 -35.54 9.92
CA GLU A 300 15.03 -36.75 10.40
C GLU A 300 14.29 -37.36 11.61
N VAL A 301 13.76 -36.51 12.50
CA VAL A 301 13.08 -36.96 13.72
C VAL A 301 11.66 -37.49 13.44
N LEU A 302 10.97 -36.92 12.44
CA LEU A 302 9.55 -37.17 12.23
C LEU A 302 9.22 -38.07 11.03
N MET A 303 10.13 -38.24 10.08
CA MET A 303 9.95 -39.16 8.95
C MET A 303 10.37 -40.59 9.30
N SER A 304 9.93 -41.55 8.50
CA SER A 304 10.49 -42.90 8.56
C SER A 304 11.92 -42.91 8.01
N GLU A 305 12.78 -43.76 8.58
CA GLU A 305 14.19 -43.87 8.19
C GLU A 305 14.35 -44.18 6.69
N ALA A 306 13.52 -45.11 6.17
CA ALA A 306 13.53 -45.50 4.76
C ALA A 306 13.15 -44.36 3.78
N GLU A 307 12.29 -43.42 4.20
CA GLU A 307 11.96 -42.24 3.39
C GLU A 307 13.05 -41.17 3.51
N PHE A 308 13.62 -41.02 4.70
CA PHE A 308 14.68 -40.05 4.96
C PHE A 308 15.96 -40.37 4.17
N GLU A 309 16.34 -41.64 4.06
CA GLU A 309 17.49 -42.09 3.27
C GLU A 309 17.37 -41.80 1.77
N GLN A 310 16.16 -41.51 1.27
CA GLN A 310 15.92 -41.13 -0.13
C GLN A 310 16.11 -39.62 -0.39
N LEU A 311 16.26 -38.81 0.66
CA LEU A 311 16.58 -37.39 0.53
C LEU A 311 18.05 -37.19 0.09
N PRO A 312 18.42 -35.98 -0.37
CA PRO A 312 19.82 -35.67 -0.66
C PRO A 312 20.74 -35.94 0.53
N ALA A 313 22.04 -36.08 0.26
CA ALA A 313 23.03 -36.35 1.29
C ALA A 313 22.95 -35.31 2.43
N TYR A 314 23.00 -35.81 3.66
CA TYR A 314 22.76 -35.01 4.88
C TYR A 314 23.69 -33.79 5.00
N ASP A 315 24.94 -33.95 4.59
CA ASP A 315 25.97 -32.92 4.57
C ASP A 315 25.74 -31.85 3.49
N GLN A 316 24.90 -32.13 2.50
CA GLN A 316 24.54 -31.20 1.43
C GLN A 316 23.20 -30.49 1.67
N MET A 317 22.41 -30.92 2.65
CA MET A 317 21.10 -30.33 2.92
C MET A 317 21.08 -29.47 4.18
N PHE A 318 20.05 -28.63 4.27
CA PHE A 318 19.63 -27.95 5.48
C PHE A 318 18.11 -27.76 5.44
N GLU A 319 17.49 -27.64 6.60
CA GLU A 319 16.04 -27.50 6.70
C GLU A 319 15.63 -26.07 7.03
N VAL A 320 14.55 -25.60 6.42
CA VAL A 320 13.87 -24.36 6.81
C VAL A 320 12.53 -24.68 7.43
N ALA A 321 12.41 -24.38 8.72
CA ALA A 321 11.22 -24.58 9.52
C ALA A 321 10.65 -23.25 10.03
N ALA A 322 9.45 -23.31 10.59
CA ALA A 322 8.78 -22.19 11.28
C ALA A 322 8.70 -20.87 10.46
N LEU A 323 8.68 -20.97 9.13
CA LEU A 323 8.53 -19.81 8.25
C LEU A 323 7.19 -19.12 8.49
N CYS A 324 7.22 -17.82 8.79
CA CYS A 324 6.03 -17.07 9.15
C CYS A 324 6.18 -15.60 8.75
N LEU A 325 5.10 -15.03 8.18
CA LEU A 325 4.98 -13.61 7.86
C LEU A 325 3.64 -13.06 8.35
N ASP A 326 3.71 -11.91 9.04
CA ASP A 326 2.53 -11.21 9.56
C ASP A 326 1.53 -10.90 8.43
N LYS A 327 0.24 -11.13 8.71
CA LYS A 327 -0.86 -10.96 7.75
C LYS A 327 -0.93 -9.59 7.10
N GLY A 328 -0.45 -8.53 7.76
CA GLY A 328 -0.39 -7.18 7.22
C GLY A 328 0.65 -7.00 6.12
N TYR A 329 1.68 -7.85 6.11
CA TYR A 329 2.87 -7.75 5.26
C TYR A 329 2.90 -8.78 4.12
N ARG A 330 1.91 -9.66 4.08
CA ARG A 330 1.68 -10.62 3.00
C ARG A 330 1.43 -9.91 1.66
N ASP A 331 1.66 -10.66 0.58
CA ASP A 331 1.56 -10.19 -0.83
C ASP A 331 2.53 -9.04 -1.15
N THR A 332 3.74 -9.14 -0.59
CA THR A 332 4.86 -8.23 -0.84
C THR A 332 6.12 -9.02 -1.19
N ASP A 333 7.18 -8.32 -1.55
CA ASP A 333 8.49 -8.92 -1.79
C ASP A 333 9.30 -9.25 -0.53
N ILE A 334 8.75 -9.07 0.68
CA ILE A 334 9.43 -9.42 1.94
C ILE A 334 9.73 -10.92 2.01
N LEU A 335 8.79 -11.78 1.60
CA LEU A 335 9.00 -13.23 1.58
C LEU A 335 10.16 -13.62 0.64
N HIS A 336 10.28 -12.95 -0.51
CA HIS A 336 11.43 -13.11 -1.39
C HIS A 336 12.72 -12.72 -0.68
N GLY A 337 12.74 -11.56 -0.01
CA GLY A 337 13.89 -11.14 0.80
C GLY A 337 14.27 -12.16 1.88
N MET A 338 13.31 -12.84 2.49
CA MET A 338 13.59 -13.93 3.44
C MET A 338 14.30 -15.11 2.75
N PHE A 339 13.77 -15.56 1.61
CA PHE A 339 14.39 -16.63 0.82
C PHE A 339 15.80 -16.25 0.32
N GLU A 340 16.02 -15.00 -0.08
CA GLU A 340 17.35 -14.49 -0.46
C GLU A 340 18.36 -14.64 0.70
N HIS A 341 17.96 -14.29 1.93
CA HIS A 341 18.81 -14.42 3.12
C HIS A 341 19.06 -15.88 3.51
N ILE A 342 18.03 -16.73 3.43
CA ILE A 342 18.13 -18.16 3.67
C ILE A 342 19.10 -18.80 2.68
N TYR A 343 18.93 -18.53 1.38
CA TYR A 343 19.78 -19.08 0.33
C TYR A 343 21.22 -18.59 0.44
N LYS A 344 21.43 -17.30 0.73
CA LYS A 344 22.77 -16.77 1.02
C LYS A 344 23.43 -17.52 2.17
N HIS A 345 22.70 -17.75 3.27
CA HIS A 345 23.23 -18.47 4.42
C HIS A 345 23.57 -19.93 4.09
N ALA A 346 22.72 -20.61 3.33
CA ALA A 346 22.94 -21.98 2.87
C ALA A 346 24.23 -22.14 2.06
N MET A 347 24.39 -21.30 1.03
CA MET A 347 25.53 -21.33 0.14
C MET A 347 26.85 -21.03 0.88
N MET A 348 26.82 -20.11 1.84
CA MET A 348 27.99 -19.82 2.68
C MET A 348 28.40 -21.00 3.58
N ASN A 349 27.50 -21.95 3.84
CA ASN A 349 27.76 -23.17 4.63
C ASN A 349 27.93 -24.43 3.75
N GLY A 350 28.05 -24.27 2.42
CA GLY A 350 28.25 -25.39 1.49
C GLY A 350 27.06 -26.33 1.36
N ARG A 351 25.84 -25.86 1.67
CA ARG A 351 24.61 -26.67 1.61
C ARG A 351 23.85 -26.39 0.32
N ASN A 352 23.75 -27.40 -0.54
CA ASN A 352 23.20 -27.31 -1.89
C ASN A 352 21.70 -27.60 -1.98
N TYR A 353 21.09 -28.14 -0.94
CA TYR A 353 19.66 -28.49 -0.95
C TYR A 353 18.92 -27.80 0.19
N ILE A 354 17.81 -27.13 -0.15
CA ILE A 354 16.86 -26.59 0.82
C ILE A 354 15.75 -27.61 1.02
N VAL A 355 15.61 -28.12 2.23
CA VAL A 355 14.49 -28.98 2.63
C VAL A 355 13.48 -28.13 3.38
N ILE A 356 12.20 -28.27 3.05
CA ILE A 356 11.10 -27.67 3.79
C ILE A 356 10.00 -28.69 4.03
N SER A 357 9.22 -28.44 5.07
CA SER A 357 7.98 -29.16 5.31
C SER A 357 6.81 -28.18 5.24
N SER A 358 5.72 -28.58 4.58
CA SER A 358 4.54 -27.70 4.45
C SER A 358 3.21 -28.43 4.43
N ASP A 359 2.15 -27.73 4.83
CA ASP A 359 0.81 -28.26 4.67
C ASP A 359 0.36 -28.24 3.20
N LYS A 360 -0.67 -29.02 2.90
CA LYS A 360 -1.19 -29.19 1.53
C LYS A 360 -1.58 -27.87 0.84
N TYR A 361 -1.96 -26.84 1.60
CA TYR A 361 -2.46 -25.58 1.04
C TYR A 361 -1.35 -24.69 0.50
N LEU A 362 -0.12 -24.87 0.99
CA LEU A 362 1.03 -24.07 0.58
C LEU A 362 1.91 -24.77 -0.46
N LEU A 363 1.67 -26.05 -0.74
CA LEU A 363 2.41 -26.85 -1.72
C LEU A 363 2.53 -26.16 -3.09
N GLU A 364 1.40 -25.68 -3.64
CA GLU A 364 1.40 -25.04 -4.96
C GLU A 364 2.26 -23.77 -4.96
N MET A 365 2.22 -23.00 -3.87
CA MET A 365 3.05 -21.80 -3.71
C MET A 365 4.53 -22.15 -3.70
N TYR A 366 4.95 -23.13 -2.88
CA TYR A 366 6.36 -23.53 -2.85
C TYR A 366 6.84 -24.09 -4.19
N ARG A 367 5.98 -24.81 -4.92
CA ARG A 367 6.28 -25.25 -6.30
C ARG A 367 6.51 -24.08 -7.25
N THR A 368 5.75 -22.98 -7.15
CA THR A 368 6.02 -21.78 -7.97
C THR A 368 7.36 -21.10 -7.67
N VAL A 369 7.89 -21.31 -6.46
CA VAL A 369 9.17 -20.76 -5.99
C VAL A 369 10.34 -21.68 -6.37
N GLY A 370 10.08 -22.90 -6.86
CA GLY A 370 11.09 -23.84 -7.35
C GLY A 370 11.24 -25.10 -6.51
N PHE A 371 10.47 -25.27 -5.44
CA PHE A 371 10.48 -26.49 -4.65
C PHE A 371 9.80 -27.65 -5.39
N GLN A 372 10.42 -28.82 -5.32
CA GLN A 372 9.91 -30.07 -5.85
C GLN A 372 9.35 -30.89 -4.69
N ASP A 373 8.14 -31.42 -4.88
CA ASP A 373 7.51 -32.32 -3.92
C ASP A 373 8.17 -33.69 -3.99
N THR A 374 8.63 -34.22 -2.86
CA THR A 374 9.28 -35.54 -2.81
C THR A 374 8.27 -36.69 -2.78
N GLY A 375 6.99 -36.38 -2.51
CA GLY A 375 5.97 -37.39 -2.25
C GLY A 375 5.96 -37.89 -0.80
N PHE A 376 6.98 -37.57 0.00
CA PHE A 376 7.05 -37.97 1.40
C PHE A 376 6.23 -37.02 2.29
N SER A 377 5.77 -37.56 3.42
CA SER A 377 5.02 -36.77 4.39
C SER A 377 5.15 -37.34 5.79
N PHE A 378 5.08 -36.46 6.79
CA PHE A 378 5.05 -36.84 8.20
C PHE A 378 3.94 -36.09 8.94
N VAL A 379 3.63 -36.52 10.16
CA VAL A 379 2.66 -35.86 11.04
C VAL A 379 3.42 -34.99 12.03
N GLN A 380 3.05 -33.70 12.14
CA GLN A 380 3.67 -32.76 13.07
C GLN A 380 2.81 -32.62 14.34
N PRO A 381 3.19 -33.27 15.46
CA PRO A 381 2.35 -33.30 16.67
C PRO A 381 2.13 -31.91 17.28
N LYS A 382 3.11 -31.00 17.13
CA LYS A 382 3.03 -29.62 17.65
C LYS A 382 1.87 -28.82 17.06
N TYR A 383 1.38 -29.20 15.88
CA TYR A 383 0.32 -28.48 15.16
C TYR A 383 -0.98 -29.27 15.05
N ARG A 384 -1.33 -30.03 16.10
CA ARG A 384 -2.55 -30.88 16.16
C ARG A 384 -2.52 -31.97 15.08
N ASP A 385 -1.41 -32.69 15.04
CA ASP A 385 -1.19 -33.81 14.11
C ASP A 385 -1.40 -33.41 12.65
N LEU A 386 -0.92 -32.21 12.30
CA LEU A 386 -1.00 -31.69 10.94
C LEU A 386 -0.09 -32.50 10.03
N LYS A 387 -0.65 -33.04 8.95
CA LYS A 387 0.13 -33.71 7.90
C LYS A 387 0.97 -32.70 7.12
N MET A 388 2.28 -32.88 7.16
CA MET A 388 3.29 -32.06 6.50
C MET A 388 3.89 -32.85 5.33
N HIS A 389 3.95 -32.22 4.16
CA HIS A 389 4.59 -32.73 2.97
C HIS A 389 6.01 -32.20 2.88
N VAL A 390 6.95 -33.04 2.47
CA VAL A 390 8.36 -32.68 2.35
C VAL A 390 8.64 -32.20 0.94
N LEU A 391 9.31 -31.06 0.83
CA LEU A 391 9.73 -30.51 -0.44
C LEU A 391 11.22 -30.20 -0.41
N VAL A 392 11.86 -30.36 -1.56
CA VAL A 392 13.29 -30.13 -1.75
C VAL A 392 13.48 -29.15 -2.90
N MET A 393 14.44 -28.24 -2.75
CA MET A 393 14.90 -27.40 -3.84
C MET A 393 16.41 -27.57 -4.00
N ASP A 394 16.81 -27.81 -5.25
CA ASP A 394 18.21 -27.97 -5.62
C ASP A 394 18.92 -26.62 -5.86
N ASP A 395 20.25 -26.64 -5.78
CA ASP A 395 21.10 -25.48 -5.99
C ASP A 395 21.02 -24.94 -7.41
N LEU A 396 20.82 -25.80 -8.43
CA LEU A 396 20.74 -25.40 -9.83
C LEU A 396 19.53 -24.50 -10.10
N THR A 397 18.42 -24.81 -9.44
CA THR A 397 17.16 -24.08 -9.48
C THR A 397 17.35 -22.70 -8.88
N THR A 398 17.97 -22.58 -7.71
CA THR A 398 18.25 -21.28 -7.09
C THR A 398 19.35 -20.51 -7.83
N LYS A 399 20.37 -21.20 -8.34
CA LYS A 399 21.56 -20.63 -9.00
C LYS A 399 21.26 -20.02 -10.36
N TRP A 400 20.57 -20.73 -11.25
CA TRP A 400 20.35 -20.25 -12.63
C TRP A 400 18.97 -20.58 -13.19
N GLY A 401 18.07 -21.09 -12.33
CA GLY A 401 16.66 -21.26 -12.68
C GLY A 401 16.38 -22.48 -13.52
N LYS A 402 17.16 -23.56 -13.33
CA LYS A 402 16.83 -24.86 -13.92
C LYS A 402 15.41 -25.26 -13.51
N GLY A 403 14.60 -25.74 -14.45
CA GLY A 403 13.22 -26.16 -14.16
C GLY A 403 12.21 -25.03 -13.90
N MET A 404 12.64 -23.77 -13.82
CA MET A 404 11.74 -22.62 -13.59
C MET A 404 11.53 -21.76 -14.84
N ASN A 405 10.39 -21.08 -14.90
CA ASN A 405 10.16 -20.03 -15.89
C ASN A 405 11.18 -18.88 -15.66
N PRO A 406 11.88 -18.37 -16.71
CA PRO A 406 12.89 -17.32 -16.58
C PRO A 406 12.42 -16.04 -15.88
N VAL A 407 11.18 -15.60 -16.15
CA VAL A 407 10.61 -14.38 -15.55
C VAL A 407 10.31 -14.61 -14.08
N THR A 408 9.70 -15.75 -13.74
CA THR A 408 9.42 -16.13 -12.35
C THR A 408 10.70 -16.32 -11.56
N TRP A 409 11.68 -17.03 -12.12
CA TRP A 409 12.98 -17.24 -11.49
C TRP A 409 13.68 -15.93 -11.18
N TRP A 410 13.71 -14.99 -12.14
CA TRP A 410 14.34 -13.69 -11.90
C TRP A 410 13.68 -12.93 -10.75
N GLY A 411 12.34 -12.94 -10.71
CA GLY A 411 11.58 -12.26 -9.66
C GLY A 411 11.77 -12.81 -8.25
N VAL A 412 12.28 -14.03 -8.10
CA VAL A 412 12.47 -14.71 -6.80
C VAL A 412 13.96 -14.83 -6.44
N TRP A 413 14.80 -15.28 -7.37
CA TRP A 413 16.19 -15.69 -7.11
C TRP A 413 17.24 -14.89 -7.88
N GLY A 414 16.85 -14.14 -8.90
CA GLY A 414 17.78 -13.50 -9.83
C GLY A 414 18.79 -12.56 -9.16
N ASP A 415 18.31 -11.72 -8.25
CA ASP A 415 19.14 -10.73 -7.56
C ASP A 415 20.13 -11.38 -6.60
N VAL A 416 19.68 -12.33 -5.75
CA VAL A 416 20.58 -13.05 -4.82
C VAL A 416 21.60 -13.90 -5.57
N SER A 417 21.20 -14.54 -6.68
CA SER A 417 22.13 -15.36 -7.44
C SER A 417 23.23 -14.51 -8.10
N LEU A 418 22.87 -13.36 -8.69
CA LEU A 418 23.88 -12.41 -9.17
C LEU A 418 24.77 -11.87 -8.05
N TYR A 419 24.22 -11.60 -6.87
CA TYR A 419 24.98 -11.14 -5.72
C TYR A 419 26.04 -12.17 -5.30
N LEU A 420 25.67 -13.44 -5.18
CA LEU A 420 26.59 -14.53 -4.81
C LEU A 420 27.67 -14.75 -5.88
N TYR A 421 27.30 -14.66 -7.16
CA TYR A 421 28.26 -14.74 -8.26
C TYR A 421 29.31 -13.62 -8.22
N ARG A 422 28.87 -12.37 -7.99
CA ARG A 422 29.78 -11.21 -7.88
C ARG A 422 30.74 -11.35 -6.69
N ARG A 423 30.32 -12.00 -5.62
CA ARG A 423 31.13 -12.31 -4.43
C ARG A 423 31.99 -13.58 -4.58
N ARG A 424 31.96 -14.23 -5.76
CA ARG A 424 32.69 -15.48 -6.04
C ARG A 424 32.31 -16.65 -5.11
N ILE A 425 31.11 -16.61 -4.53
CA ILE A 425 30.58 -17.72 -3.72
C ILE A 425 30.07 -18.82 -4.65
N ILE A 426 29.48 -18.45 -5.79
CA ILE A 426 29.07 -19.37 -6.85
C ILE A 426 29.76 -19.00 -8.16
N SER A 427 29.92 -19.97 -9.06
CA SER A 427 30.46 -19.79 -10.40
C SER A 427 29.42 -20.17 -11.44
N TYR A 428 29.33 -19.42 -12.55
CA TYR A 428 28.49 -19.79 -13.68
C TYR A 428 29.31 -20.38 -14.81
N THR A 429 28.77 -21.42 -15.44
CA THR A 429 29.20 -21.78 -16.80
C THR A 429 28.69 -20.73 -17.82
N LEU A 430 29.24 -20.71 -19.03
CA LEU A 430 28.78 -19.80 -20.09
C LEU A 430 27.27 -19.92 -20.39
N PRO A 431 26.67 -21.12 -20.57
CA PRO A 431 25.23 -21.23 -20.81
C PRO A 431 24.40 -20.79 -19.60
N GLU A 432 24.84 -21.09 -18.37
CA GLU A 432 24.18 -20.62 -17.15
C GLU A 432 24.17 -19.10 -17.11
N LYS A 433 25.32 -18.47 -17.37
CA LYS A 433 25.45 -17.01 -17.42
C LYS A 433 24.50 -16.42 -18.46
N ALA A 434 24.48 -16.97 -19.67
CA ALA A 434 23.58 -16.50 -20.73
C ALA A 434 22.10 -16.57 -20.30
N ARG A 435 21.67 -17.67 -19.67
CA ARG A 435 20.28 -17.79 -19.16
C ARG A 435 19.98 -16.77 -18.06
N VAL A 436 20.89 -16.55 -17.11
CA VAL A 436 20.70 -15.58 -16.02
C VAL A 436 20.48 -14.18 -16.60
N TYR A 437 21.33 -13.72 -17.52
CA TYR A 437 21.18 -12.40 -18.14
C TYR A 437 19.96 -12.31 -19.06
N ALA A 438 19.60 -13.37 -19.79
CA ALA A 438 18.37 -13.41 -20.58
C ALA A 438 17.12 -13.33 -19.68
N SER A 439 17.13 -14.02 -18.54
CA SER A 439 16.05 -13.98 -17.54
C SER A 439 15.86 -12.57 -16.99
N ARG A 440 16.96 -11.84 -16.71
CA ARG A 440 16.93 -10.42 -16.32
C ARG A 440 16.21 -9.58 -17.34
N TRP A 441 16.62 -9.71 -18.60
CA TRP A 441 16.09 -8.93 -19.69
C TRP A 441 14.60 -9.21 -19.90
N LEU A 442 14.20 -10.49 -19.90
CA LEU A 442 12.81 -10.91 -19.99
C LEU A 442 11.96 -10.37 -18.85
N PHE A 443 12.47 -10.40 -17.62
CA PHE A 443 11.77 -9.86 -16.45
C PHE A 443 11.58 -8.35 -16.54
N GLN A 444 12.62 -7.61 -16.94
CA GLN A 444 12.52 -6.16 -17.17
C GLN A 444 11.52 -5.81 -18.28
N GLY A 445 11.53 -6.57 -19.38
CA GLY A 445 10.55 -6.45 -20.45
C GLY A 445 9.13 -6.72 -19.96
N PHE A 446 8.94 -7.78 -19.16
CA PHE A 446 7.67 -8.13 -18.54
C PHE A 446 7.14 -7.02 -17.62
N LEU A 447 7.99 -6.41 -16.78
CA LEU A 447 7.57 -5.30 -15.91
C LEU A 447 7.11 -4.09 -16.73
N ARG A 448 7.86 -3.71 -17.77
CA ARG A 448 7.49 -2.60 -18.68
C ARG A 448 6.16 -2.88 -19.39
N TRP A 449 5.98 -4.10 -19.90
CA TRP A 449 4.74 -4.52 -20.53
C TRP A 449 3.56 -4.47 -19.54
N ARG A 450 3.76 -4.92 -18.30
CA ARG A 450 2.74 -4.87 -17.26
C ARG A 450 2.31 -3.44 -16.98
N ASP A 451 3.26 -2.54 -16.78
CA ASP A 451 2.97 -1.13 -16.51
C ASP A 451 2.21 -0.49 -17.67
N PHE A 452 2.66 -0.73 -18.90
CA PHE A 452 1.97 -0.30 -20.12
C PHE A 452 0.54 -0.86 -20.20
N SER A 453 0.35 -2.15 -19.93
CA SER A 453 -0.97 -2.79 -19.95
C SER A 453 -1.92 -2.21 -18.89
N THR A 454 -1.41 -1.88 -17.69
CA THR A 454 -2.22 -1.20 -16.66
C THR A 454 -2.55 0.24 -17.03
N GLN A 455 -1.67 0.95 -17.72
CA GLN A 455 -1.96 2.28 -18.25
C GLN A 455 -3.05 2.20 -19.33
N LEU A 456 -2.92 1.28 -20.30
CA LEU A 456 -3.93 1.07 -21.33
C LEU A 456 -5.30 0.70 -20.74
N ARG A 457 -5.36 -0.20 -19.76
CA ARG A 457 -6.62 -0.56 -19.08
C ARG A 457 -7.26 0.62 -18.34
N ARG A 458 -6.45 1.57 -17.84
CA ARG A 458 -6.94 2.79 -17.21
C ARG A 458 -7.42 3.82 -18.23
N PHE A 459 -6.78 3.88 -19.41
CA PHE A 459 -7.17 4.78 -20.50
C PHE A 459 -8.44 4.34 -21.25
N TYR A 460 -8.65 3.03 -21.45
CA TYR A 460 -9.78 2.53 -22.24
C TYR A 460 -11.07 2.22 -21.45
N GLY A 461 -11.09 2.37 -20.12
CA GLY A 461 -12.30 2.40 -19.30
C GLY A 461 -13.10 1.08 -19.14
N LYS A 462 -13.52 0.80 -17.90
CA LYS A 462 -14.55 -0.18 -17.46
C LYS A 462 -15.04 -1.22 -18.50
N GLN A 463 -14.37 -2.36 -18.58
CA GLN A 463 -14.94 -3.71 -18.69
C GLN A 463 -13.79 -4.69 -18.96
N CYS A 464 -13.32 -5.37 -17.91
CA CYS A 464 -12.67 -6.69 -17.92
C CYS A 464 -12.07 -6.90 -16.53
N GLU A 465 -12.93 -7.15 -15.54
CA GLU A 465 -12.49 -8.04 -14.47
C GLU A 465 -12.33 -9.43 -15.08
N ARG A 466 -11.20 -10.07 -14.79
CA ARG A 466 -10.64 -11.28 -15.42
C ARG A 466 -9.81 -10.96 -16.67
N VAL A 467 -8.49 -10.94 -16.46
CA VAL A 467 -7.53 -11.85 -17.11
C VAL A 467 -6.14 -11.59 -16.51
N GLY A 468 -5.53 -12.67 -16.00
CA GLY A 468 -4.08 -12.78 -15.80
C GLY A 468 -3.52 -12.38 -14.43
N HIS A 469 -4.24 -12.58 -13.33
CA HIS A 469 -3.55 -12.69 -12.05
C HIS A 469 -2.79 -14.03 -12.07
N TYR A 470 -1.46 -14.00 -12.22
CA TYR A 470 -0.67 -15.15 -11.80
C TYR A 470 -1.07 -15.52 -10.38
N ASN A 471 -1.24 -16.82 -10.16
CA ASN A 471 -1.98 -17.47 -9.09
C ASN A 471 -1.33 -17.33 -7.70
N TRP A 472 -0.93 -16.13 -7.29
CA TRP A 472 -0.48 -15.82 -5.94
C TRP A 472 -1.64 -15.55 -4.96
N LYS A 473 -2.89 -15.56 -5.44
CA LYS A 473 -4.10 -15.19 -4.68
C LYS A 473 -4.56 -16.22 -3.64
N GLY A 474 -3.96 -17.42 -3.58
CA GLY A 474 -4.34 -18.46 -2.61
C GLY A 474 -3.45 -18.57 -1.37
N ALA A 475 -2.20 -18.09 -1.42
CA ALA A 475 -1.17 -18.54 -0.47
C ALA A 475 -1.17 -17.81 0.89
N ASN A 476 -1.99 -16.77 1.06
CA ASN A 476 -1.95 -15.92 2.24
C ASN A 476 -3.31 -15.77 2.96
N SER A 477 -4.36 -16.43 2.48
CA SER A 477 -5.69 -16.43 3.09
C SER A 477 -5.85 -17.58 4.10
N ASN A 478 -5.52 -17.31 5.36
CA ASN A 478 -5.88 -18.18 6.49
C ASN A 478 -7.36 -18.06 6.89
N SER A 479 -8.28 -18.02 5.93
CA SER A 479 -9.69 -17.76 6.20
C SER A 479 -10.60 -18.77 5.51
N ARG A 480 -10.33 -20.06 5.74
CA ARG A 480 -11.40 -21.05 5.71
C ARG A 480 -11.37 -21.86 7.01
N PRO A 481 -12.44 -21.83 7.82
CA PRO A 481 -12.52 -22.72 8.97
C PRO A 481 -12.50 -24.17 8.49
N LEU A 482 -11.80 -25.03 9.23
CA LEU A 482 -11.97 -26.48 9.18
C LEU A 482 -13.47 -26.77 9.35
N ASN A 483 -14.16 -27.09 8.25
CA ASN A 483 -15.49 -27.65 8.30
C ASN A 483 -15.36 -29.09 8.83
N ARG A 484 -16.21 -29.41 9.80
CA ARG A 484 -16.47 -30.76 10.28
C ARG A 484 -16.93 -31.65 9.11
N SER A 485 -16.18 -32.71 8.81
CA SER A 485 -16.71 -34.01 8.40
C SER A 485 -16.45 -34.93 9.60
N GLY A 486 -17.41 -35.54 10.29
CA GLY A 486 -18.64 -36.13 9.77
C GLY A 486 -18.32 -37.60 9.53
N TYR A 487 -18.46 -38.38 10.61
CA TYR A 487 -18.13 -39.80 10.81
C TYR A 487 -16.67 -40.14 11.14
#